data_AF-W1W0X1-F1
#
_entry.id   AF-W1W0X1-F1
#
_cell.length_a   1.000
_cell.length_b   1.000
_cell.length_c   1.000
_cell.angle_alpha   90.00
_cell.angle_beta   90.00
_cell.angle_gamma   90.00
#
_symmetry.space_group_name_H-M   'P 1'
#
loop_
_entity.id
_entity.type
_entity.pdbx_description
1 polymer ?
#
loop_
_entity_poly.entity_id
_entity_poly.type
_entity_poly.pdbx_seq_one_letter_code
_entity_poly.pdbx_strand_id
1 'polypeptide(L)'
;MNAIIFSPLLIAADLGSQNGTNITISDGDRITGDTADPSGNLYGVMTPAGNTPGNINLGNDVTVNVNDASGYAKGIIIQGKNSSLTANRLTVDVVGQTSAIGINLIGDYTHADLGTGSTIKSNDDGIIIGHSSTLTATQFTIENSNGTGLTINDYGTSVDLGSGSKIKTDGS
;
A
#
# COMPACT_ATOMS: atom_id res chain seq x y z
N MET A 1 19.72 43.04 -12.69
CA MET A 1 19.92 41.75 -13.37
C MET A 1 19.00 40.76 -12.69
N ASN A 2 17.86 40.41 -13.29
CA ASN A 2 16.92 39.46 -12.69
C ASN A 2 17.33 38.05 -13.13
N ALA A 3 17.74 37.22 -12.18
CA ALA A 3 17.93 35.80 -12.43
C ALA A 3 16.56 35.13 -12.43
N ILE A 4 16.16 34.55 -13.56
CA ILE A 4 15.05 33.61 -13.62
C ILE A 4 15.61 32.27 -13.14
N ILE A 5 15.22 31.85 -11.94
CA ILE A 5 15.53 30.51 -11.42
C ILE A 5 14.44 29.59 -11.96
N PHE A 6 14.81 28.68 -12.87
CA PHE A 6 13.96 27.56 -13.23
C PHE A 6 14.10 26.50 -12.15
N SER A 7 13.03 26.26 -11.39
CA SER A 7 12.93 25.03 -10.60
C SER A 7 12.97 23.84 -11.57
N PRO A 8 13.79 22.81 -11.33
CA PRO A 8 13.78 21.64 -12.19
C PRO A 8 12.38 21.03 -12.15
N LEU A 9 11.85 20.68 -13.32
CA LEU A 9 10.65 19.87 -13.43
C LEU A 9 11.01 18.50 -12.85
N LEU A 10 10.53 18.20 -11.63
CA LEU A 10 10.68 16.88 -11.03
C LEU A 10 9.77 15.93 -11.82
N ILE A 11 10.36 15.10 -12.66
CA ILE A 11 9.64 14.05 -13.39
C ILE A 11 9.50 12.87 -12.44
N ALA A 12 8.26 12.44 -12.22
CA ALA A 12 7.95 11.20 -11.51
C ALA A 12 8.69 10.02 -12.14
N ALA A 13 9.39 9.24 -11.32
CA ALA A 13 10.07 8.04 -11.78
C ALA A 13 9.11 6.86 -11.86
N ASP A 14 9.27 6.02 -12.89
CA ASP A 14 8.67 4.69 -12.95
C ASP A 14 9.66 3.67 -12.38
N LEU A 15 9.27 3.02 -11.29
CA LEU A 15 10.05 2.05 -10.54
C LEU A 15 9.41 0.65 -10.68
N GLY A 16 10.23 -0.40 -10.64
CA GLY A 16 9.75 -1.77 -10.47
C GLY A 16 9.36 -2.07 -9.02
N SER A 17 9.04 -3.32 -8.71
CA SER A 17 8.74 -3.76 -7.35
C SER A 17 9.84 -3.40 -6.34
N GLN A 18 9.43 -3.00 -5.14
CA GLN A 18 10.33 -2.62 -4.05
C GLN A 18 10.34 -3.68 -2.95
N ASN A 19 11.53 -4.15 -2.56
CA ASN A 19 11.69 -5.12 -1.49
C ASN A 19 12.86 -4.75 -0.58
N GLY A 20 12.61 -4.66 0.72
CA GLY A 20 13.64 -4.37 1.71
C GLY A 20 13.09 -3.88 3.04
N THR A 21 13.99 -3.59 3.96
CA THR A 21 13.67 -3.06 5.29
C THR A 21 13.72 -1.54 5.36
N ASN A 22 14.26 -0.85 4.35
CA ASN A 22 14.23 0.60 4.25
C ASN A 22 13.89 0.97 2.82
N ILE A 23 12.67 1.45 2.59
CA ILE A 23 12.18 1.83 1.26
C ILE A 23 11.78 3.30 1.35
N THR A 24 12.33 4.12 0.47
CA THR A 24 11.99 5.55 0.39
C THR A 24 11.72 5.88 -1.06
N ILE A 25 10.53 6.41 -1.33
CA ILE A 25 10.03 6.69 -2.68
C ILE A 25 9.67 8.16 -2.73
N SER A 26 10.06 8.85 -3.81
CA SER A 26 9.88 10.30 -3.91
C SER A 26 8.44 10.65 -4.22
N ASP A 27 8.08 11.89 -3.93
CA ASP A 27 6.74 12.41 -4.24
C ASP A 27 6.42 12.25 -5.74
N GLY A 28 5.24 11.71 -6.04
CA GLY A 28 4.72 11.51 -7.39
C GLY A 28 5.24 10.28 -8.12
N ASP A 29 6.25 9.57 -7.59
CA ASP A 29 6.80 8.38 -8.24
C ASP A 29 5.76 7.24 -8.36
N ARG A 30 5.95 6.39 -9.36
CA ARG A 30 5.10 5.25 -9.65
C ARG A 30 5.85 3.93 -9.47
N ILE A 31 5.25 2.98 -8.80
CA ILE A 31 5.74 1.60 -8.64
C ILE A 31 4.86 0.68 -9.48
N THR A 32 5.49 -0.08 -10.37
CA THR A 32 4.86 -1.19 -11.10
C THR A 32 5.28 -2.50 -10.45
N GLY A 33 4.31 -3.27 -9.94
CA GLY A 33 4.54 -4.57 -9.36
C GLY A 33 4.84 -5.61 -10.44
N ASP A 34 6.11 -5.86 -10.69
CA ASP A 34 6.65 -6.70 -11.76
C ASP A 34 7.45 -7.91 -11.24
N THR A 35 7.62 -8.01 -9.91
CA THR A 35 8.35 -9.09 -9.24
C THR A 35 7.41 -9.97 -8.44
N ALA A 36 7.62 -11.29 -8.49
CA ALA A 36 6.88 -12.27 -7.70
C ALA A 36 7.53 -12.49 -6.32
N ASP A 37 6.69 -12.63 -5.29
CA ASP A 37 7.10 -13.09 -3.97
C ASP A 37 7.44 -14.61 -3.99
N PRO A 38 7.98 -15.20 -2.90
CA PRO A 38 8.32 -16.62 -2.86
C PRO A 38 7.14 -17.59 -3.10
N SER A 39 5.90 -17.12 -2.99
CA SER A 39 4.69 -17.90 -3.28
C SER A 39 4.18 -17.69 -4.71
N GLY A 40 4.84 -16.84 -5.50
CA GLY A 40 4.48 -16.52 -6.87
C GLY A 40 3.52 -15.34 -7.04
N ASN A 41 3.19 -14.59 -5.99
CA ASN A 41 2.28 -13.44 -6.10
C ASN A 41 3.07 -12.21 -6.58
N LEU A 42 2.58 -11.50 -7.61
CA LEU A 42 3.18 -10.20 -7.96
C LEU A 42 2.94 -9.19 -6.83
N TYR A 43 3.95 -8.38 -6.53
CA TYR A 43 3.85 -7.35 -5.49
C TYR A 43 4.39 -5.98 -5.91
N GLY A 44 3.83 -4.91 -5.35
CA GLY A 44 4.37 -3.56 -5.52
C GLY A 44 5.47 -3.24 -4.51
N VAL A 45 5.13 -3.31 -3.21
CA VAL A 45 6.07 -3.07 -2.11
C VAL A 45 6.01 -4.23 -1.12
N MET A 46 7.16 -4.72 -0.66
CA MET A 46 7.24 -5.81 0.30
C MET A 46 8.33 -5.58 1.33
N THR A 47 8.02 -5.76 2.62
CA THR A 47 9.07 -5.97 3.63
C THR A 47 9.37 -7.46 3.78
N PRO A 48 10.64 -7.85 4.05
CA PRO A 48 10.97 -9.22 4.42
C PRO A 48 10.22 -9.65 5.70
N ALA A 49 9.86 -10.93 5.78
CA ALA A 49 9.30 -11.52 6.99
C ALA A 49 10.35 -11.64 8.11
N GLY A 50 9.87 -11.78 9.35
CA GLY A 50 10.69 -12.02 10.54
C GLY A 50 10.79 -10.82 11.47
N ASN A 51 11.82 -10.82 12.32
CA ASN A 51 11.95 -9.88 13.45
C ASN A 51 12.66 -8.55 13.10
N THR A 52 13.02 -8.34 11.84
CA THR A 52 13.68 -7.09 11.43
C THR A 52 12.61 -6.06 11.05
N PRO A 53 12.55 -4.90 11.72
CA PRO A 53 11.59 -3.86 11.35
C PRO A 53 11.88 -3.30 9.96
N GLY A 54 10.82 -3.10 9.18
CA GLY A 54 10.83 -2.34 7.95
C GLY A 54 10.39 -0.89 8.18
N ASN A 55 11.03 0.08 7.52
CA ASN A 55 10.63 1.47 7.48
C ASN A 55 10.35 1.87 6.02
N ILE A 56 9.07 1.91 5.66
CA ILE A 56 8.62 2.21 4.31
C ILE A 56 8.04 3.61 4.32
N ASN A 57 8.68 4.51 3.58
CA ASN A 57 8.24 5.89 3.41
C ASN A 57 7.92 6.14 1.93
N LEU A 58 6.64 6.12 1.61
CA LEU A 58 6.14 6.51 0.30
C LEU A 58 5.83 8.01 0.35
N GLY A 59 6.46 8.79 -0.51
CA GLY A 59 6.20 10.20 -0.65
C GLY A 59 4.73 10.53 -0.95
N ASN A 60 4.45 11.81 -1.05
CA ASN A 60 3.13 12.28 -1.45
C ASN A 60 2.80 11.83 -2.88
N ASP A 61 1.53 11.51 -3.13
CA ASP A 61 1.03 11.25 -4.49
C ASP A 61 1.72 10.06 -5.20
N VAL A 62 2.37 9.17 -4.43
CA VAL A 62 2.93 7.92 -4.97
C VAL A 62 1.81 7.02 -5.48
N THR A 63 2.05 6.35 -6.59
CA THR A 63 1.13 5.34 -7.13
C THR A 63 1.78 3.96 -7.13
N VAL A 64 1.07 2.94 -6.65
CA VAL A 64 1.47 1.52 -6.71
C VAL A 64 0.47 0.77 -7.57
N ASN A 65 0.93 0.14 -8.64
CA ASN A 65 0.07 -0.62 -9.54
C ASN A 65 0.59 -2.04 -9.69
N VAL A 66 -0.28 -3.02 -9.47
CA VAL A 66 0.07 -4.44 -9.60
C VAL A 66 -1.03 -5.10 -10.41
N ASN A 67 -0.67 -5.66 -11.57
CA ASN A 67 -1.61 -6.33 -12.45
C ASN A 67 -1.04 -7.70 -12.82
N ASP A 68 -1.56 -8.75 -12.17
CA ASP A 68 -1.26 -10.13 -12.52
C ASP A 68 -2.44 -10.73 -13.30
N ALA A 69 -2.29 -10.77 -14.63
CA ALA A 69 -3.29 -11.31 -15.55
C ALA A 69 -3.46 -12.84 -15.46
N SER A 70 -2.64 -13.54 -14.68
CA SER A 70 -2.62 -15.00 -14.60
C SER A 70 -2.76 -15.57 -13.19
N GLY A 71 -2.51 -14.76 -12.17
CA GLY A 71 -2.29 -15.24 -10.81
C GLY A 71 -2.82 -14.29 -9.74
N TYR A 72 -2.00 -14.12 -8.71
CA TYR A 72 -2.34 -13.42 -7.49
C TYR A 72 -1.52 -12.14 -7.40
N ALA A 73 -2.17 -11.04 -7.03
CA ALA A 73 -1.53 -9.73 -6.93
C ALA A 73 -1.65 -9.15 -5.51
N LYS A 74 -0.61 -8.47 -5.03
CA LYS A 74 -0.63 -7.76 -3.74
C LYS A 74 -0.01 -6.39 -3.90
N GLY A 75 -0.71 -5.32 -3.55
CA GLY A 75 -0.17 -3.96 -3.69
C GLY A 75 1.02 -3.74 -2.75
N ILE A 76 0.75 -3.73 -1.44
CA ILE A 76 1.76 -3.52 -0.40
C ILE A 76 1.66 -4.63 0.64
N ILE A 77 2.80 -5.23 1.00
CA ILE A 77 2.89 -6.32 1.97
C ILE A 77 3.86 -5.91 3.08
N ILE A 78 3.37 -5.77 4.30
CA ILE A 78 4.20 -5.47 5.47
C ILE A 78 4.23 -6.71 6.39
N GLN A 79 5.37 -7.40 6.38
CA GLN A 79 5.59 -8.69 7.04
C GLN A 79 6.52 -8.63 8.25
N GLY A 80 7.48 -7.70 8.24
CA GLY A 80 8.44 -7.55 9.34
C GLY A 80 7.77 -7.07 10.62
N LYS A 81 8.13 -7.64 11.77
CA LYS A 81 7.67 -7.19 13.08
C LYS A 81 8.06 -5.73 13.36
N ASN A 82 7.17 -4.96 13.97
CA ASN A 82 7.34 -3.53 14.27
C ASN A 82 7.63 -2.66 13.03
N SER A 83 7.21 -3.09 11.83
CA SER A 83 7.42 -2.29 10.63
C SER A 83 6.47 -1.10 10.57
N SER A 84 6.91 -0.03 9.90
CA SER A 84 6.10 1.15 9.61
C SER A 84 5.92 1.36 8.11
N LEU A 85 4.73 1.81 7.72
CA LEU A 85 4.40 2.33 6.41
C LEU A 85 3.87 3.76 6.58
N THR A 86 4.51 4.75 5.97
CA THR A 86 4.02 6.13 5.92
C THR A 86 3.76 6.53 4.47
N ALA A 87 2.61 7.14 4.22
CA ALA A 87 2.24 7.65 2.91
C ALA A 87 1.21 8.78 3.02
N ASN A 88 0.99 9.53 1.95
CA ASN A 88 -0.03 10.57 1.90
C ASN A 88 -0.51 10.77 0.46
N ARG A 89 -1.84 10.81 0.26
CA ARG A 89 -2.44 10.75 -1.10
C ARG A 89 -1.93 9.58 -1.94
N LEU A 90 -1.61 8.46 -1.28
CA LEU A 90 -1.17 7.23 -1.92
C LEU A 90 -2.29 6.67 -2.78
N THR A 91 -1.99 6.24 -4.00
CA THR A 91 -2.91 5.44 -4.80
C THR A 91 -2.35 4.02 -4.94
N VAL A 92 -3.12 3.01 -4.53
CA VAL A 92 -2.81 1.61 -4.76
C VAL A 92 -3.89 1.03 -5.67
N ASP A 93 -3.51 0.35 -6.74
CA ASP A 93 -4.42 -0.27 -7.70
C ASP A 93 -3.95 -1.68 -8.05
N VAL A 94 -4.74 -2.67 -7.64
CA VAL A 94 -4.36 -4.09 -7.68
C VAL A 94 -5.41 -4.90 -8.43
N VAL A 95 -4.95 -5.59 -9.46
CA VAL A 95 -5.76 -6.53 -10.23
C VAL A 95 -5.04 -7.87 -10.27
N GLY A 96 -5.68 -8.91 -9.73
CA GLY A 96 -5.23 -10.29 -9.83
C GLY A 96 -6.31 -11.15 -10.45
N GLN A 97 -5.95 -11.99 -11.43
CA GLN A 97 -6.92 -12.88 -12.07
C GLN A 97 -7.52 -13.90 -11.09
N THR A 98 -6.72 -14.38 -10.13
CA THR A 98 -7.17 -15.36 -9.13
C THR A 98 -7.63 -14.68 -7.84
N SER A 99 -6.86 -13.71 -7.34
CA SER A 99 -7.21 -12.90 -6.18
C SER A 99 -6.25 -11.71 -6.08
N ALA A 100 -6.70 -10.64 -5.43
CA ALA A 100 -5.95 -9.43 -5.19
C ALA A 100 -6.07 -8.96 -3.75
N ILE A 101 -5.01 -8.38 -3.22
CA ILE A 101 -5.05 -7.65 -1.95
C ILE A 101 -4.42 -6.28 -2.15
N GLY A 102 -5.14 -5.21 -1.83
CA GLY A 102 -4.61 -3.85 -1.87
C GLY A 102 -3.42 -3.67 -0.92
N ILE A 103 -3.67 -3.76 0.39
CA ILE A 103 -2.65 -3.69 1.44
C ILE A 103 -2.79 -4.87 2.40
N ASN A 104 -1.69 -5.54 2.70
CA ASN A 104 -1.64 -6.67 3.61
C ASN A 104 -0.64 -6.42 4.76
N LEU A 105 -1.16 -6.11 5.94
CA LEU A 105 -0.39 -5.87 7.17
C LEU A 105 -0.40 -7.14 8.04
N ILE A 106 0.60 -7.99 7.84
CA ILE A 106 0.67 -9.34 8.45
C ILE A 106 1.83 -9.51 9.43
N GLY A 107 2.71 -8.53 9.55
CA GLY A 107 3.71 -8.51 10.62
C GLY A 107 3.10 -8.17 11.98
N ASP A 108 3.71 -8.65 13.05
CA ASP A 108 3.33 -8.29 14.41
C ASP A 108 3.59 -6.79 14.68
N TYR A 109 2.61 -6.11 15.29
CA TYR A 109 2.73 -4.71 15.75
C TYR A 109 3.16 -3.73 14.64
N THR A 110 2.64 -3.92 13.42
CA THR A 110 2.93 -2.99 12.32
C THR A 110 2.11 -1.71 12.46
N HIS A 111 2.62 -0.61 11.93
CA HIS A 111 1.98 0.70 11.98
C HIS A 111 1.90 1.28 10.56
N ALA A 112 0.69 1.53 10.08
CA ALA A 112 0.49 2.18 8.79
C ALA A 112 -0.19 3.54 8.99
N ASP A 113 0.50 4.61 8.60
CA ASP A 113 -0.08 5.94 8.47
C ASP A 113 -0.22 6.27 6.98
N LEU A 114 -1.44 6.18 6.46
CA LEU A 114 -1.74 6.48 5.06
C LEU A 114 -2.12 7.95 4.84
N GLY A 115 -1.98 8.79 5.88
CA GLY A 115 -2.17 10.22 5.78
C GLY A 115 -3.59 10.60 5.34
N THR A 116 -3.68 11.60 4.47
CA THR A 116 -4.95 12.16 4.00
C THR A 116 -5.15 11.92 2.51
N GLY A 117 -6.34 11.47 2.11
CA GLY A 117 -6.71 11.38 0.70
C GLY A 117 -6.17 10.17 -0.05
N SER A 118 -5.62 9.17 0.65
CA SER A 118 -5.15 7.94 0.02
C SER A 118 -6.32 7.08 -0.50
N THR A 119 -6.08 6.33 -1.56
CA THR A 119 -7.08 5.49 -2.25
C THR A 119 -6.51 4.11 -2.52
N ILE A 120 -7.24 3.06 -2.12
CA ILE A 120 -6.90 1.67 -2.39
C ILE A 120 -7.96 1.06 -3.28
N LYS A 121 -7.54 0.50 -4.41
CA LYS A 121 -8.39 -0.21 -5.38
C LYS A 121 -7.90 -1.64 -5.50
N SER A 122 -8.82 -2.59 -5.39
CA SER A 122 -8.54 -4.01 -5.54
C SER A 122 -9.71 -4.70 -6.24
N ASN A 123 -9.47 -5.68 -7.10
CA ASN A 123 -10.56 -6.49 -7.65
C ASN A 123 -11.03 -7.62 -6.71
N ASP A 124 -10.46 -7.71 -5.51
CA ASP A 124 -10.82 -8.63 -4.43
C ASP A 124 -10.62 -7.90 -3.07
N ASP A 125 -9.93 -8.46 -2.07
CA ASP A 125 -9.79 -7.79 -0.76
C ASP A 125 -9.09 -6.43 -0.86
N GLY A 126 -9.62 -5.43 -0.14
CA GLY A 126 -9.04 -4.08 -0.09
C GLY A 126 -7.84 -4.03 0.85
N ILE A 127 -8.09 -4.16 2.15
CA ILE A 127 -7.06 -4.15 3.19
C ILE A 127 -7.29 -5.27 4.17
N ILE A 128 -6.22 -5.98 4.51
CA ILE A 128 -6.18 -6.94 5.61
C ILE A 128 -5.16 -6.46 6.63
N ILE A 129 -5.57 -6.32 7.88
CA ILE A 129 -4.72 -5.95 9.00
C ILE A 129 -4.95 -6.89 10.19
N GLY A 130 -3.87 -7.32 10.83
CA GLY A 130 -3.93 -8.19 12.00
C GLY A 130 -2.76 -8.01 12.98
N HIS A 131 -2.62 -8.96 13.90
CA HIS A 131 -1.46 -9.09 14.79
C HIS A 131 -1.13 -7.85 15.63
N SER A 132 -2.14 -7.24 16.25
CA SER A 132 -1.99 -6.03 17.07
C SER A 132 -1.39 -4.83 16.30
N SER A 133 -1.66 -4.76 15.00
CA SER A 133 -1.21 -3.67 14.13
C SER A 133 -2.18 -2.50 14.13
N THR A 134 -1.72 -1.35 13.65
CA THR A 134 -2.51 -0.11 13.57
C THR A 134 -2.53 0.45 12.15
N LEU A 135 -3.68 1.01 11.73
CA LEU A 135 -3.79 1.81 10.52
C LEU A 135 -4.50 3.13 10.81
N THR A 136 -3.91 4.25 10.39
CA THR A 136 -4.51 5.58 10.46
C THR A 136 -4.63 6.20 9.07
N ALA A 137 -5.76 6.87 8.81
CA ALA A 137 -5.96 7.67 7.61
C ALA A 137 -7.08 8.70 7.82
N THR A 138 -7.21 9.69 6.94
CA THR A 138 -8.41 10.55 6.83
C THR A 138 -8.75 10.80 5.37
N GLN A 139 -10.02 11.09 5.05
CA GLN A 139 -10.49 11.24 3.66
C GLN A 139 -10.05 10.07 2.76
N PHE A 140 -10.00 8.87 3.35
CA PHE A 140 -9.47 7.66 2.78
C PHE A 140 -10.53 6.90 1.99
N THR A 141 -10.17 6.34 0.83
CA THR A 141 -11.11 5.55 0.03
C THR A 141 -10.59 4.14 -0.17
N ILE A 142 -11.43 3.15 0.11
CA ILE A 142 -11.24 1.78 -0.35
C ILE A 142 -12.33 1.49 -1.40
N GLU A 143 -11.93 1.03 -2.58
CA GLU A 143 -12.83 0.56 -3.64
C GLU A 143 -12.49 -0.89 -3.96
N ASN A 144 -13.46 -1.79 -3.86
CA ASN A 144 -13.26 -3.17 -4.29
C ASN A 144 -14.49 -3.79 -4.95
N SER A 145 -14.24 -4.63 -5.96
CA SER A 145 -15.31 -5.25 -6.76
C SER A 145 -15.75 -6.62 -6.24
N ASN A 146 -14.87 -7.37 -5.56
CA ASN A 146 -15.18 -8.62 -4.86
C ASN A 146 -14.54 -8.59 -3.46
N GLY A 147 -14.77 -9.60 -2.63
CA GLY A 147 -14.10 -9.72 -1.33
C GLY A 147 -14.53 -8.69 -0.29
N THR A 148 -13.69 -8.49 0.73
CA THR A 148 -13.94 -7.58 1.85
C THR A 148 -13.11 -6.31 1.70
N GLY A 149 -13.75 -5.14 1.82
CA GLY A 149 -13.03 -3.87 1.71
C GLY A 149 -11.99 -3.66 2.82
N LEU A 150 -12.34 -3.99 4.07
CA LEU A 150 -11.44 -3.90 5.21
C LEU A 150 -11.67 -5.05 6.19
N THR A 151 -10.64 -5.85 6.42
CA THR A 151 -10.61 -6.95 7.39
C THR A 151 -9.69 -6.58 8.55
N ILE A 152 -10.21 -6.60 9.79
CA ILE A 152 -9.47 -6.33 11.03
C ILE A 152 -9.46 -7.61 11.87
N ASN A 153 -8.28 -8.21 12.01
CA ASN A 153 -8.07 -9.48 12.71
C ASN A 153 -7.30 -9.30 14.01
N ASP A 154 -7.43 -10.27 14.92
CA ASP A 154 -6.66 -10.40 16.17
C ASP A 154 -6.87 -9.31 17.22
N TYR A 155 -6.62 -9.70 18.47
CA TYR A 155 -6.71 -8.78 19.60
C TYR A 155 -5.66 -7.66 19.50
N GLY A 156 -6.06 -6.45 19.86
CA GLY A 156 -5.19 -5.27 19.86
C GLY A 156 -5.01 -4.59 18.50
N THR A 157 -5.51 -5.19 17.41
CA THR A 157 -5.48 -4.55 16.09
C THR A 157 -6.51 -3.43 16.04
N SER A 158 -6.15 -2.29 15.46
CA SER A 158 -7.05 -1.13 15.38
C SER A 158 -6.88 -0.35 14.08
N VAL A 159 -7.97 0.27 13.65
CA VAL A 159 -8.01 1.11 12.46
C VAL A 159 -8.78 2.39 12.79
N ASP A 160 -8.18 3.54 12.49
CA ASP A 160 -8.82 4.85 12.53
C ASP A 160 -8.82 5.45 11.13
N LEU A 161 -9.99 5.46 10.48
CA LEU A 161 -10.14 6.05 9.15
C LEU A 161 -10.51 7.53 9.21
N GLY A 162 -10.70 8.13 10.39
CA GLY A 162 -11.03 9.55 10.53
C GLY A 162 -12.23 10.03 9.72
N SER A 163 -12.39 11.35 9.61
CA SER A 163 -13.52 11.96 8.89
C SER A 163 -13.36 11.88 7.37
N GLY A 164 -14.49 11.71 6.68
CA GLY A 164 -14.57 11.79 5.22
C GLY A 164 -14.16 10.52 4.48
N SER A 165 -13.76 9.48 5.20
CA SER A 165 -13.38 8.20 4.63
C SER A 165 -14.57 7.37 4.17
N LYS A 166 -14.33 6.52 3.17
CA LYS A 166 -15.34 5.72 2.48
C LYS A 166 -14.79 4.35 2.16
N ILE A 167 -15.61 3.33 2.37
CA ILE A 167 -15.38 1.98 1.85
C ILE A 167 -16.52 1.71 0.87
N LYS A 168 -16.18 1.46 -0.39
CA LYS A 168 -17.11 1.16 -1.45
C LYS A 168 -16.85 -0.25 -1.96
N THR A 169 -17.80 -1.13 -1.71
CA THR A 169 -17.82 -2.50 -2.24
C THR A 169 -18.91 -2.59 -3.29
N ASP A 170 -18.61 -3.09 -4.48
CA ASP A 170 -19.66 -3.25 -5.50
C ASP A 170 -20.50 -4.52 -5.26
N GLY A 171 -19.99 -5.48 -4.48
CA GLY A 171 -20.72 -6.68 -4.03
C GLY A 171 -21.03 -7.65 -5.19
N SER A 172 -20.89 -8.95 -4.93
CA SER A 172 -21.25 -10.01 -5.88
C SER A 172 -22.17 -11.02 -5.21
#